data_AF-A0A6A6AYM8-F1
#
_entry.id   AF-A0A6A6AYM8-F1
#
_cell.length_a   1.000
_cell.length_b   1.000
_cell.length_c   1.000
_cell.angle_alpha   90.00
_cell.angle_beta   90.00
_cell.angle_gamma   90.00
#
_symmetry.space_group_name_H-M   'P 1'
#
loop_
_entity.id
_entity.type
_entity.pdbx_description
1 polymer ?
#
loop_
_entity_poly.entity_id
_entity_poly.type
_entity_poly.pdbx_seq_one_letter_code
_entity_poly.pdbx_strand_id
1 'polypeptide(L)' 'MAPPTLDPYVALGVSGTASFAEIKQAYRRFALQHHPDKNLYRKDATERFQRISAAWEILSDQTKRNAYD' A
#
# COMPACT_ATOMS: atom_id res chain seq x y z
N MET A 1 -13.09 18.75 2.34
CA MET A 1 -11.65 18.76 2.70
C MET A 1 -11.47 17.69 3.77
N ALA A 2 -11.25 16.44 3.35
CA ALA A 2 -11.13 15.29 4.25
C ALA A 2 -9.72 15.24 4.88
N PRO A 3 -9.60 14.81 6.14
CA PRO A 3 -8.39 15.00 6.95
C PRO A 3 -7.23 14.10 6.50
N PRO A 4 -5.96 14.51 6.75
CA PRO A 4 -4.77 13.74 6.41
C PRO A 4 -4.54 12.65 7.46
N THR A 5 -5.02 11.43 7.20
CA THR A 5 -4.70 10.28 8.05
C THR A 5 -4.27 9.09 7.19
N LEU A 6 -2.99 9.11 6.81
CA LEU A 6 -2.27 8.10 6.03
C LEU A 6 -2.89 7.77 4.66
N ASP A 7 -2.46 8.51 3.64
CA ASP A 7 -2.73 8.18 2.25
C ASP A 7 -2.26 6.75 1.91
N PRO A 8 -3.17 5.86 1.47
CA PRO A 8 -2.79 4.53 1.01
C PRO A 8 -1.86 4.61 -0.22
N TYR A 9 -2.00 5.68 -1.01
CA TYR A 9 -1.10 5.99 -2.12
C TYR A 9 0.33 6.25 -1.63
N VAL A 10 0.50 7.06 -0.58
CA VAL A 10 1.80 7.35 0.03
C VAL A 10 2.40 6.10 0.68
N ALA A 11 1.57 5.25 1.29
CA ALA A 11 2.03 3.98 1.87
C ALA A 11 2.61 3.02 0.82
N LEU A 12 1.99 2.94 -0.35
CA LEU A 12 2.48 2.16 -1.51
C LEU A 12 3.57 2.88 -2.32
N GLY A 13 3.80 4.18 -2.07
CA GLY A 13 4.71 5.01 -2.85
C GLY A 13 4.22 5.29 -4.27
N VAL A 14 2.90 5.31 -4.47
CA VAL A 14 2.24 5.58 -5.75
C VAL A 14 1.51 6.92 -5.70
N SER A 15 1.19 7.49 -6.85
CA SER A 15 0.42 8.73 -6.93
C SER A 15 -1.06 8.50 -6.61
N GLY A 16 -1.77 9.53 -6.12
CA GLY A 16 -3.24 9.49 -5.93
C GLY A 16 -4.02 9.20 -7.22
N THR A 17 -3.39 9.49 -8.35
CA THR A 17 -3.90 9.22 -9.71
C THR A 17 -3.43 7.88 -10.28
N ALA A 18 -2.69 7.07 -9.52
CA ALA A 18 -2.12 5.81 -10.00
C ALA A 18 -3.23 4.84 -10.40
N SER A 19 -3.04 4.17 -11.54
CA SER A 19 -3.94 3.12 -12.01
C SER A 19 -3.79 1.85 -11.17
N PHE A 20 -4.82 1.01 -11.15
CA PHE A 20 -4.77 -0.29 -10.47
C PHE A 20 -3.55 -1.13 -10.87
N ALA A 21 -3.14 -1.06 -12.14
CA ALA A 21 -1.92 -1.71 -12.63
C ALA A 21 -0.65 -1.22 -11.92
N GLU A 22 -0.50 0.08 -11.71
CA GLU A 22 0.64 0.67 -10.99
C GLU A 22 0.62 0.31 -9.51
N ILE A 23 -0.55 0.37 -8.86
CA ILE A 23 -0.75 -0.03 -7.46
C ILE A 23 -0.33 -1.50 -7.26
N LYS A 24 -0.78 -2.39 -8.16
CA LYS A 24 -0.46 -3.82 -8.12
C LYS A 24 1.04 -4.08 -8.36
N GLN A 25 1.65 -3.34 -9.28
CA GLN A 25 3.07 -3.43 -9.57
C GLN A 25 3.92 -2.91 -8.39
N ALA A 26 3.55 -1.78 -7.79
CA ALA A 26 4.19 -1.23 -6.62
C ALA A 26 4.11 -2.18 -5.43
N TYR A 27 2.92 -2.72 -5.14
CA TYR A 27 2.71 -3.73 -4.08
C TYR A 27 3.62 -4.95 -4.28
N ARG A 28 3.69 -5.51 -5.50
CA ARG A 28 4.58 -6.64 -5.81
C ARG A 28 6.04 -6.30 -5.58
N ARG A 29 6.51 -5.13 -6.03
CA ARG A 29 7.90 -4.69 -5.83
C ARG A 29 8.19 -4.53 -4.34
N PHE A 30 7.27 -3.95 -3.59
CA PHE A 30 7.41 -3.76 -2.15
C PHE A 30 7.42 -5.08 -1.39
N ALA A 31 6.53 -6.02 -1.72
CA ALA A 31 6.47 -7.34 -1.10
C ALA A 31 7.75 -8.16 -1.36
N LEU A 32 8.36 -8.03 -2.52
CA LEU A 32 9.66 -8.64 -2.83
C LEU A 32 10.81 -7.96 -2.07
N GLN A 33 10.75 -6.65 -1.87
CA GLN A 33 11.80 -5.86 -1.22
C GLN A 33 11.76 -5.99 0.31
N HIS A 34 10.56 -6.09 0.87
CA HIS A 34 10.29 -6.25 2.30
C HIS A 34 9.89 -7.69 2.66
N HIS A 35 10.21 -8.67 1.81
CA HIS A 35 9.78 -10.04 1.98
C HIS A 35 10.14 -10.55 3.39
N PRO A 36 9.17 -11.08 4.15
CA PRO A 36 9.38 -11.48 5.54
C PRO A 36 10.49 -12.52 5.65
N ASP A 37 10.62 -13.41 4.66
CA ASP A 37 11.69 -14.43 4.58
C ASP A 37 13.11 -13.84 4.65
N LYS A 38 13.32 -12.64 4.11
CA LYS A 38 14.61 -11.93 4.17
C LYS A 38 14.70 -10.93 5.32
N ASN A 39 13.58 -10.57 5.93
CA ASN A 39 13.45 -9.54 6.96
C ASN A 39 12.84 -10.08 8.27
N LEU A 40 13.03 -11.37 8.57
CA LEU A 40 12.54 -12.07 9.77
C LEU A 40 12.86 -11.34 11.10
N TYR A 41 13.84 -10.43 11.11
CA TYR A 41 14.29 -9.69 12.29
C TYR A 41 13.90 -8.20 12.32
N ARG A 42 13.24 -7.66 11.29
CA ARG A 42 12.87 -6.23 11.21
C ARG A 42 11.41 -6.03 11.64
N LYS A 43 11.19 -5.61 12.89
CA LYS A 43 9.85 -5.20 13.38
C LYS A 43 9.24 -4.10 12.50
N ASP A 44 10.05 -3.19 11.98
CA ASP A 44 9.64 -2.15 11.02
C ASP A 44 9.10 -2.71 9.68
N ALA A 45 9.56 -3.88 9.25
CA ALA A 45 9.08 -4.49 8.01
C ALA A 45 7.63 -4.94 8.17
N THR A 46 7.26 -5.50 9.33
CA THR A 46 5.87 -5.88 9.65
C THR A 46 4.94 -4.67 9.63
N GLU A 47 5.31 -3.56 10.27
CA GLU A 47 4.46 -2.37 10.32
C GLU A 47 4.28 -1.74 8.93
N ARG A 48 5.36 -1.65 8.14
CA ARG A 48 5.29 -1.20 6.74
C ARG A 48 4.44 -2.13 5.89
N PHE A 49 4.61 -3.44 6.04
CA PHE A 49 3.87 -4.43 5.26
C PHE A 49 2.37 -4.35 5.58
N GLN A 50 2.00 -4.21 6.85
CA GLN A 50 0.61 -4.01 7.26
C GLN A 50 0.00 -2.75 6.64
N ARG A 51 0.72 -1.62 6.67
CA ARG A 51 0.27 -0.37 6.02
C ARG A 51 0.08 -0.53 4.52
N ILE A 52 1.02 -1.18 3.84
CA ILE A 52 0.98 -1.42 2.40
C ILE A 52 -0.15 -2.39 2.03
N SER A 53 -0.38 -3.42 2.85
CA SER A 53 -1.44 -4.39 2.62
C SER A 53 -2.82 -3.77 2.82
N ALA A 54 -3.00 -2.95 3.85
CA ALA A 54 -4.22 -2.18 4.07
C ALA A 54 -4.47 -1.18 2.93
N ALA A 55 -3.41 -0.50 2.49
CA ALA A 55 -3.48 0.42 1.35
C ALA A 55 -3.85 -0.29 0.05
N TRP A 56 -3.26 -1.46 -0.20
CA TRP A 56 -3.59 -2.28 -1.36
C TRP A 56 -5.03 -2.78 -1.30
N GLU A 57 -5.54 -3.18 -0.14
CA GLU A 57 -6.95 -3.59 -0.03
C GLU A 57 -7.94 -2.48 -0.42
N ILE A 58 -7.65 -1.22 -0.05
CA ILE A 58 -8.49 -0.07 -0.38
C ILE A 58 -8.34 0.30 -1.85
N LEU A 59 -7.10 0.37 -2.35
CA LEU A 59 -6.81 0.85 -3.71
C LEU A 59 -6.97 -0.21 -4.79
N SER A 60 -6.94 -1.49 -4.43
CA SER A 60 -7.16 -2.59 -5.36
C SER A 60 -8.64 -2.69 -5.75
N ASP A 61 -9.55 -2.41 -4.83
CA ASP A 61 -10.97 -2.47 -5.14
C ASP A 61 -11.46 -1.09 -5.57
N GLN A 62 -11.94 -0.98 -6.82
CA GLN A 62 -12.45 0.28 -7.33
C GLN A 62 -13.63 0.78 -6.50
N THR A 63 -14.42 -0.14 -5.91
CA THR A 63 -15.52 0.17 -4.99
C THR A 63 -15.01 0.74 -3.67
N LYS A 64 -14.00 0.11 -3.05
CA LYS A 64 -13.39 0.59 -1.80
C LYS A 64 -12.65 1.90 -2.00
N ARG A 65 -11.96 2.05 -3.12
CA ARG A 65 -11.28 3.29 -3.52
C ARG A 65 -12.28 4.43 -3.64
N ASN A 66 -13.40 4.21 -4.33
CA ASN A 66 -14.43 5.22 -4.51
C ASN A 66 -15.25 5.53 -3.23
N ALA A 67 -15.21 4.62 -2.25
CA ALA A 67 -15.78 4.86 -0.91
C ALA A 67 -14.79 5.57 0.03
N TYR A 68 -13.51 5.60 -0.32
CA TYR A 68 -12.43 6.21 0.44
C TYR A 68 -12.04 7.60 -0.10
N ASP A 69 -12.05 7.77 -1.43
CA ASP A 69 -11.90 9.05 -2.16
C ASP A 69 -13.10 9.98 -1.92
#